data_AF-A0A344UPE8-F1
#
_entry.id   AF-A0A344UPE8-F1
#
_cell.length_a   1.000
_cell.length_b   1.000
_cell.length_c   1.000
_cell.angle_alpha   90.00
_cell.angle_beta   90.00
_cell.angle_gamma   90.00
#
_symmetry.space_group_name_H-M   'P 1'
#
loop_
_entity.id
_entity.type
_entity.pdbx_description
1 polymer ?
#
loop_
_entity_poly.entity_id
_entity_poly.type
_entity_poly.pdbx_seq_one_letter_code
_entity_poly.pdbx_strand_id
1 'polypeptide(L)'
;MTIDKPWFRQQFDSANISQNQVAQELGIPRSAMTKLLTGKRALKASEAVQLAEIIDAPLPEVLTRFGILPPAEIDPVLVSHIVDNMGQLNALPRGAAVAPPVLEIPHHCHCIQFRTASATAEELRTVDGWYVYTGPFTTSVQQAVGRWVIAISRAGELGVGMLYRSYKNYHQYNIVGPMPLSESDIAECAAVLHIVT
;
A
#
# COMPACT_ATOMS: atom_id res chain seq x y z
N MET A 1 11.70 25.14 3.46
CA MET A 1 10.23 25.07 3.60
C MET A 1 9.67 26.37 3.06
N THR A 2 9.01 26.33 1.91
CA THR A 2 8.48 27.53 1.25
C THR A 2 6.99 27.54 1.51
N ILE A 3 6.51 28.53 2.28
CA ILE A 3 5.10 28.70 2.60
C ILE A 3 4.46 29.66 1.61
N ASP A 4 3.32 29.27 1.05
CA ASP A 4 2.53 30.08 0.13
C ASP A 4 1.68 31.12 0.87
N LYS A 5 2.33 32.20 1.34
CA LYS A 5 1.65 33.29 2.05
C LYS A 5 0.52 33.96 1.25
N PRO A 6 0.67 34.23 -0.06
CA PRO A 6 -0.43 34.76 -0.86
C PRO A 6 -1.68 33.90 -0.81
N TRP A 7 -1.53 32.57 -0.93
CA TRP A 7 -2.65 31.65 -0.84
C TRP A 7 -3.36 31.72 0.53
N PHE A 8 -2.62 31.67 1.65
CA PHE A 8 -3.25 31.77 2.97
C PHE A 8 -4.00 33.09 3.19
N ARG A 9 -3.46 34.21 2.69
CA ARG A 9 -4.15 35.50 2.75
C ARG A 9 -5.46 35.47 1.96
N GLN A 10 -5.42 34.93 0.75
CA GLN A 10 -6.62 34.77 -0.07
C GLN A 10 -7.67 33.90 0.62
N GLN A 11 -7.28 32.80 1.27
CA GLN A 11 -8.21 31.95 2.01
C GLN A 11 -8.83 32.66 3.21
N PHE A 12 -8.03 33.41 3.99
CA PHE A 12 -8.54 34.21 5.09
C PHE A 12 -9.53 35.29 4.63
N ASP A 13 -9.20 35.99 3.53
CA ASP A 13 -10.07 37.00 2.94
C ASP A 13 -11.37 36.36 2.41
N SER A 14 -11.30 35.17 1.81
CA SER A 14 -12.46 34.44 1.28
C SER A 14 -13.39 33.92 2.39
N ALA A 15 -12.82 33.49 3.52
CA ALA A 15 -13.55 33.12 4.72
C ALA A 15 -14.05 34.35 5.53
N ASN A 16 -13.69 35.57 5.11
CA ASN A 16 -13.98 36.82 5.82
C ASN A 16 -13.46 36.82 7.29
N ILE A 17 -12.28 36.23 7.51
CA ILE A 17 -11.62 36.14 8.82
C ILE A 17 -10.25 36.80 8.79
N SER A 18 -9.88 37.46 9.88
CA SER A 18 -8.54 38.03 10.03
C SER A 18 -7.55 36.97 10.52
N GLN A 19 -6.26 37.14 10.18
CA GLN A 19 -5.18 36.30 10.72
C GLN A 19 -5.17 36.24 12.26
N ASN A 20 -5.66 37.30 12.94
CA ASN A 20 -5.75 37.33 14.39
C ASN A 20 -6.89 36.46 14.93
N GLN A 21 -8.04 36.43 14.25
CA GLN A 21 -9.16 35.53 14.58
C GLN A 21 -8.76 34.07 14.38
N VAL A 22 -8.10 33.74 13.26
CA VAL A 22 -7.56 32.39 13.02
C VAL A 22 -6.62 31.97 14.16
N ALA A 23 -5.74 32.87 14.60
CA ALA A 23 -4.83 32.58 15.72
C ALA A 23 -5.58 32.29 17.03
N GLN A 24 -6.66 33.03 17.29
CA GLN A 24 -7.52 32.80 18.45
C GLN A 24 -8.25 31.46 18.37
N GLU A 25 -8.81 31.12 17.21
CA GLU A 25 -9.50 29.84 16.97
C GLU A 25 -8.57 28.63 17.10
N LEU A 26 -7.33 28.75 16.63
CA LEU A 26 -6.29 27.74 16.84
C LEU A 26 -5.74 27.70 18.29
N GLY A 27 -6.16 28.63 19.16
CA GLY A 27 -5.64 28.72 20.53
C GLY A 27 -4.15 29.09 20.61
N ILE A 28 -3.61 29.81 19.62
CA ILE A 28 -2.20 30.24 19.60
C ILE A 28 -2.05 31.77 19.67
N PRO A 29 -0.96 32.29 20.25
CA PRO A 29 -0.68 33.73 20.22
C PRO A 29 -0.52 34.27 18.79
N ARG A 30 -0.95 35.51 18.52
CA ARG A 30 -0.76 36.18 17.22
C ARG A 30 0.70 36.13 16.72
N SER A 31 1.66 36.29 17.63
CA SER A 31 3.09 36.22 17.30
C SER A 31 3.51 34.82 16.82
N ALA A 32 2.89 33.76 17.35
CA ALA A 32 3.10 32.40 16.89
C ALA A 32 2.50 32.17 15.50
N MET A 33 1.31 32.70 15.22
CA MET A 33 0.70 32.63 13.88
C MET A 33 1.59 33.32 12.83
N THR A 34 2.14 34.50 13.14
CA THR A 34 3.09 35.16 12.22
C THR A 34 4.35 34.33 12.00
N LYS A 35 4.91 33.70 13.05
CA LYS A 35 6.06 32.79 12.92
C LYS A 35 5.72 31.57 12.06
N LEU A 36 4.50 31.05 12.21
CA LEU A 36 3.98 29.91 11.46
C LEU A 36 3.90 30.24 9.97
N LEU A 37 3.22 31.31 9.57
CA LEU A 37 3.11 31.75 8.16
C LEU A 37 4.44 32.22 7.55
N THR A 38 5.43 32.58 8.37
CA THR A 38 6.78 32.93 7.90
C THR A 38 7.75 31.76 7.87
N GLY A 39 7.32 30.56 8.28
CA GLY A 39 8.14 29.35 8.30
C GLY A 39 9.17 29.33 9.42
N LYS A 40 9.07 30.26 10.38
CA LYS A 40 9.93 30.33 11.58
C LYS A 40 9.45 29.39 12.70
N ARG A 41 8.29 28.77 12.53
CA ARG A 41 7.69 27.77 13.43
C ARG A 41 7.07 26.66 12.58
N ALA A 42 7.30 25.41 12.97
CA ALA A 42 6.65 24.26 12.36
C ALA A 42 5.15 24.21 12.71
N LEU A 43 4.34 23.83 11.73
CA LEU A 43 2.91 23.55 11.89
C LEU A 43 2.74 22.18 12.55
N LYS A 44 1.97 22.11 13.65
CA LYS A 44 1.62 20.82 14.27
C LYS A 44 0.49 20.14 13.50
N ALA A 45 0.43 18.82 13.56
CA ALA A 45 -0.64 18.05 12.91
C ALA A 45 -2.05 18.49 13.34
N SER A 46 -2.27 18.69 14.65
CA SER A 46 -3.56 19.16 15.18
C SER A 46 -3.90 20.59 14.73
N GLU A 47 -2.90 21.46 14.62
CA GLU A 47 -3.07 22.83 14.11
C GLU A 47 -3.40 22.82 12.61
N ALA A 48 -2.84 21.88 11.84
CA ALA A 48 -3.11 21.73 10.41
C ALA A 48 -4.57 21.33 10.15
N VAL A 49 -5.08 20.37 10.92
CA VAL A 49 -6.49 19.93 10.83
C VAL A 49 -7.44 21.08 11.15
N GLN A 50 -7.24 21.77 12.27
CA GLN A 50 -8.09 22.90 12.64
C GLN A 50 -7.99 24.05 11.62
N LEU A 51 -6.79 24.35 11.12
CA LEU A 51 -6.62 25.39 10.12
C LEU A 51 -7.35 25.06 8.82
N ALA A 52 -7.34 23.79 8.40
CA ALA A 52 -8.07 23.30 7.24
C ALA A 52 -9.60 23.46 7.41
N GLU A 53 -10.12 23.17 8.61
CA GLU A 53 -11.54 23.39 8.95
C GLU A 53 -11.92 24.87 8.95
N ILE A 54 -11.08 25.74 9.54
CA ILE A 54 -11.35 27.18 9.66
C ILE A 54 -11.44 27.86 8.28
N ILE A 55 -10.56 27.47 7.35
CA ILE A 55 -10.49 28.08 6.02
C ILE A 55 -11.27 27.30 4.95
N ASP A 56 -12.00 26.26 5.36
CA ASP A 56 -12.78 25.36 4.48
C ASP A 56 -11.97 24.85 3.28
N ALA A 57 -10.75 24.36 3.54
CA ALA A 57 -9.86 23.82 2.52
C ALA A 57 -9.42 22.37 2.84
N PRO A 58 -9.16 21.52 1.83
CA PRO A 58 -8.66 20.18 2.07
C PRO A 58 -7.32 20.17 2.83
N LEU A 59 -7.21 19.35 3.87
CA LEU A 59 -5.97 19.20 4.65
C LEU A 59 -4.72 18.93 3.79
N PRO A 60 -4.75 18.07 2.74
CA PRO A 60 -3.60 17.87 1.86
C PRO A 60 -3.13 19.15 1.16
N GLU A 61 -4.07 20.03 0.76
CA GLU A 61 -3.74 21.31 0.15
C GLU A 61 -3.07 22.22 1.18
N VAL A 62 -3.61 22.33 2.40
CA VAL A 62 -3.00 23.12 3.48
C VAL A 62 -1.57 22.67 3.74
N LEU A 63 -1.33 21.37 3.91
CA LEU A 63 0.00 20.81 4.11
C LEU A 63 0.94 21.16 2.95
N THR A 64 0.49 20.96 1.71
CA THR A 64 1.26 21.29 0.51
C THR A 64 1.66 22.77 0.48
N ARG A 65 0.74 23.68 0.81
CA ARG A 65 0.96 25.13 0.87
C ARG A 65 1.89 25.54 2.01
N PHE A 66 2.01 24.71 3.04
CA PHE A 66 3.06 24.83 4.07
C PHE A 66 4.41 24.28 3.61
N GLY A 67 4.51 23.68 2.43
CA GLY A 67 5.70 22.98 1.97
C GLY A 67 5.92 21.65 2.69
N ILE A 68 4.86 21.10 3.29
CA ILE A 68 4.80 19.73 3.78
C ILE A 68 4.18 18.92 2.65
N LEU A 69 4.95 18.03 2.02
CA LEU A 69 4.35 17.11 1.06
C LEU A 69 3.32 16.26 1.82
N PRO A 70 2.04 16.30 1.45
CA PRO A 70 1.09 15.34 2.00
C PRO A 70 1.62 13.93 1.71
N PRO A 71 1.31 12.92 2.54
CA PRO A 71 1.59 11.55 2.17
C PRO A 71 1.05 11.35 0.75
N ALA A 72 1.90 10.84 -0.14
CA ALA A 72 1.55 10.68 -1.55
C ALA A 72 0.18 10.02 -1.63
N GLU A 73 -0.71 10.55 -2.49
CA GLU A 73 -1.96 9.86 -2.78
C GLU A 73 -1.60 8.43 -3.15
N ILE A 74 -2.23 7.49 -2.43
CA ILE A 74 -1.92 6.10 -2.58
C ILE A 74 -2.55 5.67 -3.90
N ASP A 75 -1.73 5.57 -4.96
CA ASP A 75 -2.20 5.08 -6.24
C ASP A 75 -2.83 3.70 -6.05
N PRO A 76 -4.11 3.52 -6.39
CA PRO A 76 -4.75 2.22 -6.25
C PRO A 76 -4.09 1.21 -7.17
N VAL A 77 -3.88 0.00 -6.65
CA VAL A 77 -3.31 -1.10 -7.43
C VAL A 77 -4.47 -1.89 -8.05
N LEU A 78 -4.38 -2.18 -9.35
CA LEU A 78 -5.36 -3.04 -10.01
C LEU A 78 -5.12 -4.50 -9.65
N VAL A 79 -6.18 -5.23 -9.33
CA VAL A 79 -6.14 -6.69 -9.17
C VAL A 79 -5.77 -7.33 -10.52
N SER A 80 -4.55 -7.82 -10.64
CA SER A 80 -4.01 -8.36 -11.88
C SER A 80 -4.27 -9.86 -12.06
N HIS A 81 -4.47 -10.59 -10.96
CA HIS A 81 -4.74 -12.02 -10.99
C HIS A 81 -5.74 -12.41 -9.90
N ILE A 82 -6.36 -13.57 -10.09
CA ILE A 82 -7.18 -14.23 -9.08
C ILE A 82 -6.68 -15.65 -8.84
N VAL A 83 -6.77 -16.12 -7.60
CA VAL A 83 -6.69 -17.54 -7.26
C VAL A 83 -8.12 -18.05 -7.12
N ASP A 84 -8.52 -19.01 -7.94
CA ASP A 84 -9.89 -19.54 -7.93
C ASP A 84 -10.08 -20.70 -6.93
N ASN A 85 -11.30 -21.24 -6.87
CA ASN A 85 -11.66 -22.36 -5.99
C ASN A 85 -10.89 -23.67 -6.28
N MET A 86 -10.20 -23.77 -7.42
CA MET A 86 -9.34 -24.91 -7.77
C MET A 86 -7.87 -24.66 -7.41
N GLY A 87 -7.56 -23.50 -6.80
CA GLY A 87 -6.19 -23.10 -6.50
C GLY A 87 -5.40 -22.69 -7.75
N GLN A 88 -6.08 -22.35 -8.85
CA GLN A 88 -5.41 -21.93 -10.09
C GLN A 88 -5.25 -20.41 -10.12
N LEU A 89 -4.06 -19.96 -10.52
CA LEU A 89 -3.75 -18.55 -10.74
C LEU A 89 -4.20 -18.14 -12.15
N ASN A 90 -5.18 -17.25 -12.24
CA ASN A 90 -5.72 -16.77 -13.50
C ASN A 90 -5.47 -15.28 -13.65
N ALA A 91 -4.95 -14.86 -14.81
CA ALA A 91 -4.78 -13.44 -15.12
C ALA A 91 -6.15 -12.76 -15.28
N LEU A 92 -6.28 -11.56 -14.71
CA LEU A 92 -7.48 -10.74 -14.78
C LEU A 92 -7.15 -9.46 -15.58
N PRO A 93 -7.56 -9.37 -16.86
CA PRO A 93 -7.16 -8.26 -17.72
C PRO A 93 -7.74 -6.90 -17.29
N ARG A 94 -8.82 -6.89 -16.50
CA ARG A 94 -9.41 -5.70 -15.89
C ARG A 94 -9.86 -6.02 -14.47
N GLY A 95 -8.97 -5.79 -13.50
CA GLY A 95 -9.29 -5.91 -12.09
C GLY A 95 -9.95 -4.68 -11.50
N ALA A 96 -10.55 -4.87 -10.33
CA ALA A 96 -10.93 -3.77 -9.47
C ALA A 96 -9.67 -3.06 -8.94
N ALA A 97 -9.78 -1.75 -8.74
CA ALA A 97 -8.79 -0.97 -8.02
C ALA A 97 -8.92 -1.24 -6.52
N VAL A 98 -7.81 -1.55 -5.86
CA VAL A 98 -7.72 -1.72 -4.41
C VAL A 98 -6.68 -0.77 -3.84
N ALA A 99 -6.97 -0.22 -2.65
CA ALA A 99 -6.00 0.57 -1.93
C ALA A 99 -4.86 -0.34 -1.46
N PRO A 100 -3.60 -0.04 -1.79
CA PRO A 100 -2.50 -0.83 -1.31
C PRO A 100 -2.30 -0.64 0.20
N PRO A 101 -1.75 -1.66 0.87
CA PRO A 101 -1.59 -1.67 2.33
C PRO A 101 -0.52 -0.72 2.87
N VAL A 102 0.39 -0.24 2.02
CA VAL A 102 1.49 0.65 2.40
C VAL A 102 1.67 1.76 1.36
N LEU A 103 2.21 2.90 1.80
CA LEU A 103 2.45 4.07 0.95
C LEU A 103 3.41 3.79 -0.22
N GLU A 104 4.40 2.92 -0.01
CA GLU A 104 5.44 2.62 -0.99
C GLU A 104 5.30 1.18 -1.48
N ILE A 105 4.43 0.98 -2.47
CA ILE A 105 4.40 -0.25 -3.25
C ILE A 105 5.16 -0.02 -4.57
N PRO A 106 6.08 -0.93 -4.98
CA PRO A 106 6.78 -0.82 -6.25
C PRO A 106 5.80 -0.73 -7.44
N HIS A 107 6.10 0.15 -8.42
CA HIS A 107 5.26 0.41 -9.60
C HIS A 107 4.97 -0.80 -10.49
N HIS A 108 5.70 -1.91 -10.32
CA HIS A 108 5.52 -3.17 -11.06
C HIS A 108 5.04 -4.31 -10.17
N CYS A 109 4.36 -3.99 -9.07
CA CYS A 109 3.74 -5.02 -8.24
C CYS A 109 2.52 -5.63 -8.94
N HIS A 110 2.24 -6.88 -8.60
CA HIS A 110 0.98 -7.53 -8.91
C HIS A 110 0.13 -7.59 -7.65
N CYS A 111 -1.15 -7.24 -7.76
CA CYS A 111 -2.14 -7.57 -6.75
C CYS A 111 -2.89 -8.83 -7.19
N ILE A 112 -2.96 -9.82 -6.30
CA ILE A 112 -3.58 -11.13 -6.51
C ILE A 112 -4.68 -11.32 -5.47
N GLN A 113 -5.90 -11.55 -5.90
CA GLN A 113 -7.04 -11.79 -5.00
C GLN A 113 -7.36 -13.28 -4.90
N PHE A 114 -7.47 -13.79 -3.68
CA PHE A 114 -7.88 -15.17 -3.42
C PHE A 114 -9.41 -15.23 -3.32
N ARG A 115 -10.02 -16.00 -4.22
CA ARG A 115 -11.47 -16.22 -4.34
C ARG A 115 -11.75 -17.72 -4.19
N THR A 116 -11.61 -18.19 -2.97
CA THR A 116 -11.56 -19.62 -2.61
C THR A 116 -12.69 -20.02 -1.66
N ALA A 117 -13.70 -19.16 -1.44
CA ALA A 117 -14.85 -19.41 -0.57
C ALA A 117 -15.56 -20.75 -0.85
N SER A 118 -15.56 -21.21 -2.10
CA SER A 118 -16.20 -22.46 -2.53
C SER A 118 -15.20 -23.59 -2.82
N ALA A 119 -13.94 -23.44 -2.40
CA ALA A 119 -12.93 -24.49 -2.55
C ALA A 119 -13.31 -25.73 -1.72
N THR A 120 -13.05 -26.91 -2.27
CA THR A 120 -13.30 -28.19 -1.58
C THR A 120 -12.23 -28.49 -0.55
N ALA A 121 -10.96 -28.15 -0.84
CA ALA A 121 -9.86 -28.25 0.10
C ALA A 121 -10.00 -27.19 1.22
N GLU A 122 -9.88 -27.63 2.46
CA GLU A 122 -10.01 -26.76 3.63
C GLU A 122 -8.94 -25.68 3.68
N GLU A 123 -7.69 -26.05 3.39
CA GLU A 123 -6.53 -25.14 3.34
C GLU A 123 -6.78 -23.96 2.40
N LEU A 124 -7.35 -24.21 1.21
CA LEU A 124 -7.72 -23.15 0.26
C LEU A 124 -8.80 -22.21 0.80
N ARG A 125 -9.78 -22.71 1.55
CA ARG A 125 -10.83 -21.84 2.13
C ARG A 125 -10.29 -20.89 3.20
N THR A 126 -9.21 -21.28 3.89
CA THR A 126 -8.61 -20.43 4.95
C THR A 126 -7.98 -19.13 4.43
N VAL A 127 -7.75 -19.06 3.12
CA VAL A 127 -7.16 -17.88 2.46
C VAL A 127 -8.16 -17.11 1.60
N ASP A 128 -9.46 -17.40 1.71
CA ASP A 128 -10.47 -16.65 0.96
C ASP A 128 -10.46 -15.16 1.36
N GLY A 129 -10.58 -14.29 0.36
CA GLY A 129 -10.58 -12.84 0.56
C GLY A 129 -9.19 -12.20 0.64
N TRP A 130 -8.11 -12.99 0.73
CA TRP A 130 -6.77 -12.44 0.80
C TRP A 130 -6.41 -11.62 -0.44
N TYR A 131 -5.74 -10.49 -0.22
CA TYR A 131 -5.03 -9.76 -1.27
C TYR A 131 -3.53 -9.90 -1.04
N VAL A 132 -2.86 -10.50 -2.01
CA VAL A 132 -1.41 -10.69 -1.97
C VAL A 132 -0.75 -9.77 -2.99
N TYR A 133 0.16 -8.95 -2.51
CA TYR A 133 0.97 -8.04 -3.32
C TYR A 133 2.33 -8.68 -3.55
N THR A 134 2.72 -8.86 -4.81
CA THR A 134 3.98 -9.50 -5.17
C THR A 134 4.82 -8.62 -6.09
N GLY A 135 6.12 -8.89 -6.16
CA GLY A 135 6.93 -8.45 -7.29
C GLY A 135 6.55 -9.19 -8.59
N PRO A 136 7.29 -8.95 -9.69
CA PRO A 136 7.10 -9.69 -10.94
C PRO A 136 7.47 -11.17 -10.81
N PHE A 137 6.83 -12.02 -11.62
CA PHE A 137 7.11 -13.46 -11.78
C PHE A 137 8.43 -13.76 -12.52
N THR A 138 9.45 -12.95 -12.30
CA THR A 138 10.78 -13.09 -12.92
C THR A 138 11.86 -13.36 -11.88
N THR A 139 11.46 -13.62 -10.63
CA THR A 139 12.42 -13.82 -9.54
C THR A 139 13.11 -15.18 -9.74
N SER A 140 14.45 -15.18 -9.69
CA SER A 140 15.19 -16.44 -9.63
C SER A 140 14.73 -17.24 -8.42
N VAL A 141 14.33 -18.49 -8.62
CA VAL A 141 13.88 -19.38 -7.54
C VAL A 141 14.94 -19.47 -6.43
N GLN A 142 16.23 -19.47 -6.79
CA GLN A 142 17.34 -19.50 -5.82
C GLN A 142 17.40 -18.23 -4.96
N GLN A 143 17.09 -17.06 -5.51
CA GLN A 143 17.05 -15.79 -4.78
C GLN A 143 15.78 -15.64 -3.91
N ALA A 144 14.75 -16.43 -4.20
CA ALA A 144 13.50 -16.45 -3.44
C ALA A 144 13.51 -17.40 -2.24
N VAL A 145 14.53 -18.26 -2.10
CA VAL A 145 14.67 -19.17 -0.96
C VAL A 145 14.73 -18.38 0.35
N GLY A 146 13.96 -18.81 1.35
CA GLY A 146 13.85 -18.14 2.65
C GLY A 146 12.89 -16.94 2.64
N ARG A 147 12.10 -16.76 1.58
CA ARG A 147 11.09 -15.70 1.47
C ARG A 147 9.71 -16.32 1.26
N TRP A 148 8.68 -15.56 1.63
CA TRP A 148 7.31 -15.84 1.20
C TRP A 148 7.18 -15.60 -0.31
N VAL A 149 6.59 -16.55 -1.01
CA VAL A 149 6.41 -16.53 -2.45
C VAL A 149 5.01 -16.96 -2.85
N ILE A 150 4.61 -16.52 -4.04
CA ILE A 150 3.66 -17.22 -4.88
C ILE A 150 4.49 -17.86 -6.00
N ALA A 151 4.31 -19.15 -6.22
CA ALA A 151 5.10 -19.92 -7.18
C ALA A 151 4.24 -20.90 -7.95
N ILE A 152 4.63 -21.18 -9.19
CA ILE A 152 3.96 -22.15 -10.06
C ILE A 152 4.97 -23.26 -10.36
N SER A 153 4.61 -24.50 -10.05
CA SER A 153 5.42 -25.67 -10.40
C SER A 153 5.40 -25.91 -11.91
N ARG A 154 6.38 -26.65 -12.45
CA ARG A 154 6.33 -27.10 -13.86
C ARG A 154 5.14 -28.01 -14.16
N ALA A 155 4.54 -28.60 -13.13
CA ALA A 155 3.30 -29.36 -13.26
C ALA A 155 2.04 -28.47 -13.29
N GLY A 156 2.20 -27.15 -13.11
CA GLY A 156 1.11 -26.17 -13.10
C GLY A 156 0.46 -25.97 -11.74
N GLU A 157 1.04 -26.50 -10.66
CA GLU A 157 0.49 -26.38 -9.31
C GLU A 157 0.91 -25.04 -8.68
N LEU A 158 -0.05 -24.36 -8.06
CA LEU A 158 0.19 -23.12 -7.34
C LEU A 158 0.64 -23.41 -5.90
N GLY A 159 1.76 -22.83 -5.52
CA GLY A 159 2.26 -22.82 -4.15
C GLY A 159 2.29 -21.41 -3.57
N VAL A 160 1.87 -21.28 -2.31
CA VAL A 160 1.84 -20.02 -1.56
C VAL A 160 2.38 -20.27 -0.17
N GLY A 161 3.51 -19.63 0.16
CA GLY A 161 4.17 -19.85 1.44
C GLY A 161 5.65 -19.52 1.42
N MET A 162 6.35 -19.94 2.47
CA MET A 162 7.79 -19.82 2.59
C MET A 162 8.50 -20.86 1.72
N LEU A 163 9.42 -20.41 0.86
CA LEU A 163 10.18 -21.26 -0.06
C LEU A 163 11.46 -21.81 0.59
N TYR A 164 11.68 -23.12 0.48
CA TYR A 164 12.87 -23.83 0.96
C TYR A 164 13.48 -24.69 -0.14
N ARG A 165 14.78 -24.98 -0.05
CA ARG A 165 15.41 -26.00 -0.90
C ARG A 165 15.01 -27.39 -0.42
N SER A 166 14.78 -28.32 -1.34
CA SER A 166 14.66 -29.74 -1.00
C SER A 166 16.04 -30.32 -0.68
N TYR A 167 16.08 -31.28 0.25
CA TYR A 167 17.31 -31.99 0.63
C TYR A 167 17.58 -33.22 -0.24
N LYS A 168 16.55 -33.76 -0.90
CA LYS A 168 16.67 -35.03 -1.64
C LYS A 168 17.21 -34.86 -3.04
N ASN A 169 16.74 -33.83 -3.76
CA ASN A 169 17.06 -33.61 -5.16
C ASN A 169 17.53 -32.18 -5.40
N TYR A 170 18.63 -32.04 -6.14
CA TYR A 170 19.07 -30.74 -6.65
C TYR A 170 17.98 -30.13 -7.54
N HIS A 171 17.75 -28.82 -7.42
CA HIS A 171 16.75 -28.04 -8.15
C HIS A 171 15.27 -28.29 -7.79
N GLN A 172 14.99 -29.08 -6.75
CA GLN A 172 13.64 -29.14 -6.19
C GLN A 172 13.49 -28.27 -4.95
N TYR A 173 12.27 -27.80 -4.72
CA TYR A 173 11.94 -26.88 -3.65
C TYR A 173 10.70 -27.34 -2.89
N ASN A 174 10.60 -26.89 -1.65
CA ASN A 174 9.42 -27.06 -0.82
C ASN A 174 8.82 -25.68 -0.54
N ILE A 175 7.50 -25.60 -0.52
CA ILE A 175 6.76 -24.43 -0.06
C ILE A 175 5.96 -24.84 1.15
N VAL A 176 6.16 -24.13 2.25
CA VAL A 176 5.44 -24.34 3.51
C VAL A 176 4.55 -23.13 3.75
N GLY A 177 3.23 -23.34 3.82
CA GLY A 177 2.27 -22.27 3.94
C GLY A 177 0.86 -22.75 3.66
N PRO A 178 -0.08 -21.83 3.38
CA PRO A 178 -1.48 -22.16 3.13
C PRO A 178 -1.73 -22.96 1.85
N MET A 179 -0.79 -22.91 0.89
CA MET A 179 -0.82 -23.75 -0.31
C MET A 179 0.54 -24.42 -0.46
N PRO A 180 0.78 -25.53 0.25
CA PRO A 180 2.09 -26.15 0.30
C PRO A 180 2.43 -26.89 -1.00
N LEU A 181 3.71 -26.91 -1.36
CA LEU A 181 4.25 -27.76 -2.42
C LEU A 181 5.42 -28.57 -1.86
N SER A 182 5.49 -29.86 -2.19
CA SER A 182 6.57 -30.75 -1.73
C SER A 182 7.41 -31.22 -2.91
N GLU A 183 8.73 -31.13 -2.77
CA GLU A 183 9.72 -31.65 -3.72
C GLU A 183 9.44 -31.26 -5.18
N SER A 184 8.99 -30.02 -5.38
CA SER A 184 8.49 -29.53 -6.67
C SER A 184 9.57 -28.80 -7.47
N ASP A 185 9.57 -28.99 -8.79
CA ASP A 185 10.34 -28.18 -9.73
C ASP A 185 9.55 -26.90 -10.02
N ILE A 186 10.07 -25.75 -9.58
CA ILE A 186 9.39 -24.46 -9.67
C ILE A 186 9.73 -23.81 -11.01
N ALA A 187 8.70 -23.57 -11.83
CA ALA A 187 8.83 -22.90 -13.12
C ALA A 187 9.01 -21.39 -12.94
N GLU A 188 8.14 -20.79 -12.14
CA GLU A 188 8.05 -19.34 -11.94
C GLU A 188 7.76 -19.02 -10.47
N CYS A 189 8.31 -17.91 -9.99
CA CYS A 189 7.97 -17.41 -8.66
C CYS A 189 8.03 -15.88 -8.57
N ALA A 190 7.21 -15.35 -7.67
CA ALA A 190 7.17 -13.95 -7.31
C ALA A 190 7.28 -13.84 -5.79
N ALA A 191 8.20 -13.00 -5.30
CA ALA A 191 8.31 -12.73 -3.88
C ALA A 191 7.09 -11.93 -3.39
N VAL A 192 6.51 -12.35 -2.28
CA VAL A 192 5.43 -11.63 -1.60
C VAL A 192 6.01 -10.40 -0.91
N LEU A 193 5.40 -9.25 -1.16
CA LEU A 193 5.72 -7.97 -0.55
C LEU A 193 4.79 -7.69 0.63
N HIS A 194 3.50 -8.01 0.48
CA HIS A 194 2.50 -7.80 1.51
C HIS A 194 1.31 -8.76 1.36
N ILE A 195 0.62 -9.06 2.46
CA ILE A 195 -0.62 -9.82 2.49
C ILE A 195 -1.63 -9.03 3.31
N VAL A 196 -2.82 -8.81 2.74
CA VAL A 196 -3.99 -8.30 3.45
C VAL A 196 -4.98 -9.45 3.56
N THR A 197 -5.37 -9.80 4.78
CA THR A 197 -6.26 -10.92 5.11
C THR A 197 -7.64 -10.43 5.50
#